data_AF-A0A6B1BG60-F1
#
_entry.id   AF-A0A6B1BG60-F1
#
_cell.length_a   1.000
_cell.length_b   1.000
_cell.length_c   1.000
_cell.angle_alpha   90.00
_cell.angle_beta   90.00
_cell.angle_gamma   90.00
#
_symmetry.space_group_name_H-M   'P 1'
#
loop_
_entity.id
_entity.type
_entity.pdbx_description
1 polymer ?
#
loop_
_entity_poly.entity_id
_entity_poly.type
_entity_poly.pdbx_seq_one_letter_code
_entity_poly.pdbx_strand_id
1 'polypeptide(L)'
;MSTDWLNIQSFQQSQELLSAINTLSIHHKLTGKGYLDTNRKEEAEQAVETLVAFFKKLDKIVQNIEDGPRKPILGVDARFRHLAENYVQAKRARSPSPLLELPLSQVRDLFYSERSEDRSKSLAVLAAFRELLEEHVGVDARQLLGDI
;
A
#
# COMPACT_ATOMS: atom_id res chain seq x y z
N MET A 1 -10.35 -24.08 5.30
CA MET A 1 -9.42 -23.21 6.05
C MET A 1 -10.26 -22.43 7.04
N SER A 2 -9.91 -22.44 8.33
CA SER A 2 -10.62 -21.61 9.31
C SER A 2 -10.39 -20.14 9.00
N THR A 3 -11.41 -19.32 9.22
CA THR A 3 -11.39 -17.87 9.04
C THR A 3 -10.20 -17.23 9.77
N ASP A 4 -9.79 -17.81 10.90
CA ASP A 4 -8.67 -17.36 11.72
C ASP A 4 -7.31 -17.43 11.01
N TRP A 5 -7.08 -18.44 10.17
CA TRP A 5 -5.82 -18.56 9.43
C TRP A 5 -5.67 -17.47 8.34
N LEU A 6 -6.77 -17.17 7.65
CA LEU A 6 -6.80 -16.09 6.65
C LEU A 6 -6.60 -14.72 7.33
N ASN A 7 -7.11 -14.56 8.56
CA ASN A 7 -6.91 -13.35 9.36
C ASN A 7 -5.44 -13.14 9.73
N ILE A 8 -4.75 -14.19 10.17
CA ILE A 8 -3.31 -14.14 10.49
C ILE A 8 -2.50 -13.79 9.25
N GLN A 9 -2.81 -14.41 8.10
CA GLN A 9 -2.09 -14.17 6.84
C GLN A 9 -2.27 -12.73 6.35
N SER A 10 -3.50 -12.20 6.41
CA SER A 10 -3.78 -10.82 6.04
C SER A 10 -3.07 -9.82 6.97
N PHE A 11 -3.06 -10.09 8.28
CA PHE A 11 -2.32 -9.27 9.23
C PHE A 11 -0.82 -9.26 8.94
N GLN A 12 -0.23 -10.44 8.71
CA GLN A 12 1.19 -10.55 8.35
C GLN A 12 1.51 -9.76 7.09
N GLN A 13 0.68 -9.88 6.05
CA GLN A 13 0.85 -9.11 4.82
C GLN A 13 0.79 -7.60 5.08
N SER A 14 -0.11 -7.12 5.93
CA SER A 14 -0.17 -5.71 6.31
C SER A 14 1.10 -5.26 7.06
N GLN A 15 1.66 -6.09 7.94
CA GLN A 15 2.93 -5.79 8.62
C GLN A 15 4.10 -5.74 7.63
N GLU A 16 4.16 -6.67 6.67
CA GLU A 16 5.17 -6.65 5.60
C GLU A 16 5.09 -5.35 4.77
N LEU A 17 3.88 -4.89 4.44
CA LEU A 17 3.69 -3.62 3.73
C LEU A 17 4.10 -2.41 4.58
N LEU A 18 3.72 -2.36 5.86
CA LEU A 18 4.11 -1.28 6.76
C LEU A 18 5.64 -1.21 6.93
N SER A 19 6.30 -2.36 6.99
CA SER A 19 7.76 -2.47 7.01
C SER A 19 8.37 -1.92 5.72
N ALA A 20 7.88 -2.34 4.56
CA ALA A 20 8.36 -1.86 3.26
C ALA A 20 8.16 -0.34 3.08
N ILE A 21 7.01 0.21 3.49
CA ILE A 21 6.75 1.65 3.48
C ILE A 21 7.79 2.38 4.33
N ASN A 22 8.06 1.88 5.53
CA ASN A 22 9.00 2.51 6.45
C ASN A 22 10.43 2.47 5.91
N THR A 23 10.89 1.32 5.41
CA THR A 23 12.22 1.14 4.82
C THR A 23 12.43 2.09 3.65
N LEU A 24 11.48 2.15 2.70
CA LEU A 24 11.59 3.04 1.55
C LEU A 24 11.51 4.52 1.95
N SER A 25 10.65 4.86 2.92
CA SER A 25 10.55 6.22 3.46
C SER A 25 11.85 6.68 4.10
N ILE A 26 12.50 5.82 4.90
CA ILE A 26 13.80 6.12 5.51
C ILE A 26 14.87 6.30 4.44
N HIS A 27 14.92 5.38 3.47
CA HIS A 27 15.87 5.46 2.36
C HIS A 27 15.75 6.79 1.61
N HIS A 28 14.55 7.15 1.14
CA HIS A 28 14.32 8.43 0.45
C HIS A 28 14.68 9.66 1.30
N LYS A 29 14.39 9.64 2.61
CA LYS A 29 14.75 10.74 3.54
C LYS A 29 16.25 10.88 3.73
N LEU A 30 16.99 9.77 3.79
CA LEU A 30 18.46 9.77 3.93
C LEU A 30 19.14 10.23 2.64
N THR A 31 18.75 9.65 1.50
CA THR A 31 19.28 10.04 0.19
C THR A 31 18.98 11.51 -0.13
N GLY A 32 17.81 12.01 0.25
CA GLY A 32 17.45 13.43 0.10
C GLY A 32 18.36 14.39 0.91
N LYS A 33 19.00 13.90 1.97
CA LYS A 33 20.00 14.66 2.75
C LYS A 33 21.44 14.43 2.27
N GLY A 34 21.63 13.69 1.18
CA GLY A 34 22.95 13.33 0.63
C GLY A 34 23.63 12.15 1.32
N TYR A 35 22.93 11.43 2.21
CA TYR A 35 23.46 10.20 2.81
C TYR A 35 23.23 9.02 1.85
N LEU A 36 24.31 8.50 1.28
CA LEU A 36 24.31 7.25 0.51
C LEU A 36 24.53 6.09 1.49
N ASP A 37 23.44 5.47 1.91
CA ASP A 37 23.49 4.26 2.73
C ASP A 37 23.51 3.03 1.81
N THR A 38 24.71 2.63 1.40
CA THR A 38 24.92 1.48 0.50
C THR A 38 24.46 0.17 1.11
N ASN A 39 24.47 0.04 2.44
CA ASN A 39 24.02 -1.16 3.14
C ASN A 39 22.49 -1.31 3.09
N ARG A 40 21.76 -0.19 3.05
CA ARG A 40 20.29 -0.20 2.96
C ARG A 40 19.75 -0.12 1.54
N LYS A 41 20.62 -0.10 0.53
CA LYS A 41 20.19 -0.03 -0.87
C LYS A 41 19.40 -1.27 -1.27
N GLU A 42 19.91 -2.45 -0.94
CA GLU A 42 19.23 -3.72 -1.23
C GLU A 42 17.89 -3.85 -0.48
N GLU A 43 17.86 -3.43 0.79
CA GLU A 43 16.61 -3.39 1.58
C GLU A 43 15.57 -2.44 0.96
N ALA A 44 16.01 -1.29 0.44
CA ALA A 44 15.15 -0.33 -0.24
C ALA A 44 14.62 -0.90 -1.56
N GLU A 45 15.47 -1.57 -2.35
CA GLU A 45 15.06 -2.25 -3.59
C GLU A 45 14.01 -3.34 -3.29
N GLN A 46 14.22 -4.17 -2.28
CA GLN A 46 13.25 -5.18 -1.86
C GLN A 46 11.93 -4.58 -1.37
N ALA A 47 11.99 -3.45 -0.67
CA ALA A 47 10.82 -2.69 -0.25
C ALA A 47 10.03 -2.15 -1.45
N VAL A 48 10.72 -1.60 -2.45
CA VAL A 48 10.10 -1.16 -3.71
C VAL A 48 9.40 -2.35 -4.38
N GLU A 49 10.08 -3.48 -4.55
CA GLU A 49 9.47 -4.67 -5.18
C GLU A 49 8.21 -5.15 -4.45
N THR A 50 8.25 -5.17 -3.12
CA THR A 50 7.11 -5.55 -2.27
C THR A 50 5.92 -4.63 -2.51
N LEU A 51 6.16 -3.32 -2.47
CA LEU A 51 5.12 -2.31 -2.67
C LEU A 51 4.57 -2.36 -4.10
N VAL A 52 5.43 -2.47 -5.10
CA VAL A 52 5.03 -2.54 -6.51
C VAL A 52 4.21 -3.78 -6.81
N ALA A 53 4.61 -4.94 -6.28
CA ALA A 53 3.85 -6.18 -6.41
C ALA A 53 2.46 -6.04 -5.78
N PHE A 54 2.36 -5.39 -4.64
CA PHE A 54 1.09 -5.11 -3.98
C PHE A 54 0.22 -4.15 -4.80
N PHE A 55 0.75 -3.01 -5.24
CA PHE A 55 0.02 -2.02 -6.03
C PHE A 55 -0.50 -2.61 -7.35
N LYS A 56 0.27 -3.49 -7.98
CA LYS A 56 -0.17 -4.24 -9.18
C LYS A 56 -1.35 -5.16 -8.89
N LYS A 57 -1.42 -5.78 -7.71
CA LYS A 57 -2.58 -6.59 -7.29
C LYS A 57 -3.78 -5.69 -6.99
N LEU A 58 -3.56 -4.58 -6.27
CA LEU A 58 -4.59 -3.62 -5.91
C LEU A 58 -5.25 -3.01 -7.16
N ASP A 59 -4.46 -2.56 -8.13
CA ASP A 59 -4.93 -1.94 -9.38
C ASP A 59 -5.90 -2.85 -10.15
N LYS A 60 -5.60 -4.16 -10.23
CA LYS A 60 -6.49 -5.13 -10.88
C LYS A 60 -7.86 -5.24 -10.19
N ILE A 61 -7.89 -5.14 -8.86
CA ILE A 61 -9.13 -5.22 -8.09
C ILE A 61 -9.90 -3.92 -8.20
N VAL A 62 -9.21 -2.79 -8.07
CA VAL A 62 -9.78 -1.45 -8.23
C VAL A 62 -10.46 -1.33 -9.59
N GLN A 63 -9.79 -1.71 -10.69
CA GLN A 63 -10.37 -1.71 -12.04
C GLN A 63 -11.63 -2.57 -12.12
N ASN A 64 -11.64 -3.76 -11.51
CA ASN A 64 -12.83 -4.62 -11.48
C ASN A 64 -14.00 -3.98 -10.71
N ILE A 65 -13.73 -3.31 -9.60
CA ILE A 65 -14.76 -2.59 -8.81
C ILE A 65 -15.28 -1.37 -9.59
N GLU A 66 -14.41 -0.66 -10.32
CA GLU A 66 -14.76 0.53 -11.10
C GLU A 66 -15.57 0.21 -12.36
N ASP A 67 -15.26 -0.86 -13.09
CA ASP A 67 -15.96 -1.28 -14.32
C ASP A 67 -17.34 -1.92 -14.08
N GLY A 68 -17.78 -1.94 -12.81
CA GLY A 68 -18.95 -2.68 -12.32
C GLY A 68 -18.61 -4.15 -12.05
N PRO A 69 -19.32 -4.84 -11.12
CA PRO A 69 -18.98 -6.19 -10.67
C PRO A 69 -19.21 -7.20 -11.80
N ARG A 70 -18.29 -7.26 -12.76
CA ARG A 70 -18.42 -8.07 -13.97
C ARG A 70 -17.91 -9.49 -13.75
N LYS A 71 -16.97 -9.71 -12.82
CA LYS A 71 -16.47 -11.03 -12.45
C LYS A 71 -15.93 -11.07 -11.02
N PRO A 72 -16.33 -12.04 -10.16
CA PRO A 72 -15.64 -12.29 -8.91
C PRO A 72 -14.17 -12.63 -9.20
N ILE A 73 -13.25 -11.94 -8.53
CA ILE A 73 -11.82 -12.24 -8.63
C ILE A 73 -11.54 -13.44 -7.73
N LEU A 74 -11.37 -14.61 -8.33
CA LEU A 74 -11.01 -15.84 -7.63
C LEU A 74 -9.63 -15.68 -6.97
N GLY A 75 -9.53 -16.04 -5.69
CA GLY A 75 -8.27 -15.99 -4.93
C GLY A 75 -7.98 -14.66 -4.24
N VAL A 76 -8.92 -13.71 -4.21
CA VAL A 76 -8.83 -12.50 -3.38
C VAL A 76 -9.60 -12.74 -2.09
N ASP A 77 -8.92 -12.62 -0.94
CA ASP A 77 -9.60 -12.68 0.35
C ASP A 77 -10.50 -11.45 0.58
N ALA A 78 -11.49 -11.60 1.45
CA ALA A 78 -12.48 -10.56 1.70
C ALA A 78 -11.88 -9.25 2.24
N ARG A 79 -10.74 -9.32 2.95
CA ARG A 79 -10.10 -8.15 3.57
C ARG A 79 -9.38 -7.32 2.52
N PHE A 80 -8.63 -7.97 1.64
CA PHE A 80 -7.97 -7.28 0.53
C PHE A 80 -8.99 -6.63 -0.41
N ARG A 81 -10.16 -7.27 -0.60
CA ARG A 81 -11.28 -6.64 -1.29
C ARG A 81 -11.81 -5.41 -0.55
N HIS A 82 -11.98 -5.49 0.77
CA HIS A 82 -12.46 -4.37 1.58
C HIS A 82 -11.50 -3.16 1.52
N LEU A 83 -10.18 -3.40 1.58
CA LEU A 83 -9.18 -2.36 1.37
C LEU A 83 -9.32 -1.68 -0.01
N ALA A 84 -9.51 -2.47 -1.06
CA ALA A 84 -9.72 -1.95 -2.41
C ALA A 84 -11.03 -1.15 -2.54
N GLU A 85 -12.09 -1.59 -1.85
CA GLU A 85 -13.36 -0.87 -1.77
C GLU A 85 -13.18 0.48 -1.06
N ASN A 86 -12.45 0.54 0.06
CA ASN A 86 -12.14 1.78 0.77
C ASN A 86 -11.33 2.73 -0.11
N TYR A 87 -10.34 2.21 -0.87
CA TYR A 87 -9.59 3.00 -1.84
C TYR A 87 -10.50 3.60 -2.93
N VAL A 88 -11.38 2.79 -3.53
CA VAL A 88 -12.32 3.25 -4.57
C VAL A 88 -13.30 4.28 -4.01
N GLN A 89 -13.81 4.07 -2.79
CA GLN A 89 -14.68 5.03 -2.13
C GLN A 89 -13.99 6.37 -1.90
N ALA A 90 -12.75 6.36 -1.37
CA ALA A 90 -11.96 7.56 -1.17
C ALA A 90 -11.68 8.30 -2.50
N LYS A 91 -11.37 7.55 -3.57
CA LYS A 91 -11.18 8.08 -4.93
C LYS A 91 -12.45 8.75 -5.47
N ARG A 92 -13.62 8.11 -5.32
CA ARG A 92 -14.92 8.65 -5.76
C ARG A 92 -15.34 9.87 -4.95
N ALA A 93 -15.04 9.89 -3.66
CA ALA A 93 -15.30 11.02 -2.77
C ALA A 93 -14.39 12.24 -3.07
N ARG A 94 -13.43 12.10 -3.99
CA ARG A 94 -12.40 13.11 -4.28
C ARG A 94 -11.66 13.56 -3.01
N SER A 95 -11.38 12.60 -2.13
CA SER A 95 -10.61 12.88 -0.93
C SER A 95 -9.24 13.43 -1.31
N PRO A 96 -8.77 14.54 -0.71
CA PRO A 96 -7.47 15.11 -1.00
C PRO A 96 -6.39 14.18 -0.42
N SER A 97 -5.89 13.26 -1.24
CA SER A 97 -4.84 12.31 -0.86
C SER A 97 -3.83 12.19 -2.00
N PRO A 98 -2.52 12.38 -1.73
CA PRO A 98 -1.46 12.20 -2.71
C PRO A 98 -1.48 10.83 -3.41
N LEU A 99 -1.97 9.80 -2.72
CA LEU A 99 -2.13 8.45 -3.26
C LEU A 99 -3.22 8.35 -4.35
N LEU A 100 -4.21 9.25 -4.32
CA LEU A 100 -5.36 9.27 -5.24
C LEU A 100 -5.15 10.22 -6.42
N GLU A 101 -4.18 11.12 -6.33
CA GLU A 101 -3.83 12.08 -7.39
C GLU A 101 -3.15 11.43 -8.59
N LEU A 102 -2.52 10.26 -8.38
CA LEU A 102 -1.79 9.52 -9.39
C LEU A 102 -2.46 8.17 -9.67
N PRO A 103 -2.52 7.73 -10.94
CA PRO A 103 -2.83 6.35 -11.25
C PRO A 103 -1.84 5.40 -10.55
N LEU A 104 -2.32 4.27 -10.04
CA LEU A 104 -1.49 3.29 -9.34
C LEU A 104 -0.31 2.78 -10.20
N SER A 105 -0.45 2.79 -11.52
CA SER A 105 0.63 2.48 -12.46
C SER A 105 1.78 3.50 -12.41
N GLN A 106 1.48 4.79 -12.16
CA GLN A 106 2.48 5.86 -12.05
C GLN A 106 3.14 5.89 -10.68
N VAL A 107 2.46 5.42 -9.63
CA VAL A 107 3.03 5.27 -8.28
C VAL A 107 4.23 4.31 -8.30
N ARG A 108 4.19 3.25 -9.13
CA ARG A 108 5.34 2.37 -9.32
C ARG A 108 6.55 3.11 -9.86
N ASP A 109 6.36 3.87 -10.94
CA ASP A 109 7.46 4.56 -11.60
C ASP A 109 8.07 5.61 -10.66
N LEU A 110 7.25 6.16 -9.76
CA LEU A 110 7.67 7.08 -8.71
C LEU A 110 8.61 6.42 -7.67
N PHE A 111 8.35 5.17 -7.28
CA PHE A 111 9.18 4.45 -6.29
C PHE A 111 10.56 4.06 -6.82
N TYR A 112 10.70 3.84 -8.12
CA TYR A 112 11.99 3.61 -8.76
C TYR A 112 12.75 4.90 -9.10
N SER A 113 12.12 6.07 -8.97
CA SER A 113 12.76 7.32 -9.37
C SER A 113 13.82 7.78 -8.37
N GLU A 114 15.02 8.04 -8.87
CA GLU A 114 16.11 8.67 -8.09
C GLU A 114 16.06 10.20 -8.15
N ARG A 115 15.10 10.78 -8.89
CA ARG A 115 14.98 12.23 -9.05
C ARG A 115 14.51 12.88 -7.75
N SER A 116 15.11 14.03 -7.42
CA SER A 116 14.78 14.72 -6.18
C SER A 116 13.33 15.22 -6.12
N GLU A 117 12.76 15.60 -7.26
CA GLU A 117 11.37 16.06 -7.36
C GLU A 117 10.37 14.92 -7.11
N ASP A 118 10.70 13.71 -7.58
CA ASP A 118 9.87 12.53 -7.43
C ASP A 118 9.93 11.97 -6.01
N ARG A 119 11.06 12.14 -5.30
CA ARG A 119 11.20 11.72 -3.89
C ARG A 119 10.16 12.35 -2.97
N SER A 120 9.91 13.65 -3.08
CA SER A 120 8.91 14.32 -2.24
C SER A 120 7.50 13.78 -2.49
N LYS A 121 7.16 13.52 -3.76
CA LYS A 121 5.89 12.89 -4.12
C LYS A 121 5.82 11.45 -3.62
N SER A 122 6.90 10.68 -3.75
CA SER A 122 7.00 9.30 -3.24
C SER A 122 6.73 9.26 -1.75
N LEU A 123 7.38 10.13 -0.98
CA LEU A 123 7.16 10.24 0.47
C LEU A 123 5.71 10.59 0.83
N ALA A 124 5.07 11.49 0.07
CA ALA A 124 3.67 11.85 0.29
C ALA A 124 2.73 10.67 -0.01
N VAL A 125 2.97 9.94 -1.10
CA VAL A 125 2.21 8.74 -1.47
C VAL A 125 2.40 7.63 -0.43
N LEU A 126 3.63 7.40 0.04
CA LEU A 126 3.95 6.42 1.08
C LEU A 126 3.27 6.75 2.41
N ALA A 127 3.23 8.02 2.80
CA ALA A 127 2.52 8.48 4.00
C ALA A 127 1.01 8.23 3.88
N ALA A 128 0.40 8.63 2.77
CA ALA A 128 -1.02 8.41 2.52
C ALA A 128 -1.38 6.91 2.47
N PHE A 129 -0.50 6.08 1.89
CA PHE A 129 -0.72 4.63 1.87
C PHE A 129 -0.58 4.00 3.25
N ARG A 130 0.34 4.49 4.08
CA ARG A 130 0.47 4.08 5.47
C ARG A 130 -0.82 4.34 6.25
N GLU A 131 -1.36 5.55 6.15
CA GLU A 131 -2.60 5.94 6.83
C GLU A 131 -3.76 5.00 6.43
N LEU A 132 -3.91 4.72 5.13
CA LEU A 132 -4.93 3.79 4.63
C LEU A 132 -4.76 2.37 5.19
N LEU A 133 -3.52 1.87 5.25
CA LEU A 133 -3.23 0.55 5.81
C LEU A 133 -3.45 0.52 7.32
N GLU A 134 -3.04 1.54 8.06
CA GLU A 134 -3.22 1.62 9.52
C GLU A 134 -4.70 1.73 9.89
N GLU A 135 -5.50 2.47 9.12
CA GLU A 135 -6.95 2.51 9.28
C GLU A 135 -7.56 1.12 9.04
N HIS A 136 -7.17 0.45 7.96
CA HIS A 136 -7.64 -0.90 7.64
C HIS A 136 -7.27 -1.93 8.72
N VAL A 137 -6.00 -1.93 9.17
CA VAL A 137 -5.52 -2.80 10.25
C VAL A 137 -6.19 -2.45 11.58
N GLY A 138 -6.46 -1.18 11.85
CA GLY A 138 -7.13 -0.73 13.08
C GLY A 138 -8.60 -1.15 13.16
N VAL A 139 -9.28 -1.28 12.01
CA VAL A 139 -10.62 -1.88 11.91
C VAL A 139 -10.54 -3.39 12.15
N ASP A 140 -9.56 -4.07 11.54
CA ASP A 140 -9.36 -5.51 11.68
C ASP A 140 -8.97 -5.92 13.12
N ALA A 141 -8.13 -5.14 13.78
CA ALA A 141 -7.69 -5.41 15.14
C ALA A 141 -8.85 -5.33 16.15
N ARG A 142 -9.78 -4.38 15.96
CA ARG A 142 -11.01 -4.30 16.77
C ARG A 142 -11.92 -5.50 16.58
N GLN A 143 -12.05 -6.00 15.34
CA GLN A 143 -12.82 -7.22 15.07
C GLN A 143 -12.17 -8.48 15.65
N LEU A 144 -10.84 -8.56 15.69
CA LEU A 144 -10.11 -9.71 16.22
C LEU A 144 -10.03 -9.74 17.75
N LEU A 145 -9.92 -8.58 18.39
CA LEU A 145 -9.77 -8.48 19.85
C LEU A 145 -11.11 -8.37 20.58
N GLY A 146 -12.22 -8.17 19.85
CA GLY A 146 -13.52 -7.82 20.42
C GLY A 146 -13.51 -6.39 20.97
N ASP A 147 -14.66 -5.72 20.95
CA ASP A 147 -14.82 -4.47 21.72
C ASP A 147 -14.60 -4.82 23.20
N ILE A 148 -13.42 -4.48 23.73
CA ILE A 148 -13.12 -4.55 25.16
C ILE A 148 -13.71 -3.31 25.84
#